data_AF-A0A1G8J864-F1
#
_entry.id   AF-A0A1G8J864-F1
#
_cell.length_a   1.000
_cell.length_b   1.000
_cell.length_c   1.000
_cell.angle_alpha   90.00
_cell.angle_beta   90.00
_cell.angle_gamma   90.00
#
_symmetry.space_group_name_H-M   'P 1'
#
loop_
_entity.id
_entity.type
_entity.pdbx_description
1 polymer ?
#
loop_
_entity_poly.entity_id
_entity_poly.type
_entity_poly.pdbx_seq_one_letter_code
_entity_poly.pdbx_strand_id
1 'polypeptide(L)'
;MIKIRDYIFYRTYEAYKKKEHPALFSSTLYLSACDLFLFSFSYGICIYLLDGIEKKYKYYIFLLYFSIVVFLNINKYYKKQKIKDLISLYQNNYLNKTISSWVFFFILPICMVVGIGFHILISIIIKKYNLEGWLFFYFSNI
;
A
#
# COMPACT_ATOMS: atom_id res chain seq x y z
N MET A 1 -11.67 -9.36 -17.23
CA MET A 1 -10.37 -8.66 -17.15
C MET A 1 -9.68 -8.98 -15.84
N ILE A 2 -8.36 -9.25 -15.88
CA ILE A 2 -7.57 -9.53 -14.67
C ILE A 2 -7.36 -8.20 -13.92
N LYS A 3 -7.84 -8.12 -12.68
CA LYS A 3 -7.50 -7.02 -11.77
C LYS A 3 -6.16 -7.37 -11.12
N ILE A 4 -5.09 -6.68 -11.52
CA ILE A 4 -3.70 -6.95 -11.09
C ILE A 4 -3.61 -7.10 -9.57
N ARG A 5 -4.19 -6.17 -8.81
CA ARG A 5 -4.18 -6.20 -7.33
C ARG A 5 -4.83 -7.46 -6.74
N ASP A 6 -5.99 -7.83 -7.27
CA ASP A 6 -6.73 -9.03 -6.82
C ASP A 6 -5.98 -10.31 -7.21
N TYR A 7 -5.25 -10.30 -8.33
CA TYR A 7 -4.38 -11.40 -8.75
C TYR A 7 -3.14 -11.53 -7.85
N ILE A 8 -2.47 -10.43 -7.50
CA ILE A 8 -1.35 -10.43 -6.55
C ILE A 8 -1.79 -10.99 -5.19
N PHE A 9 -2.94 -10.54 -4.70
CA PHE A 9 -3.53 -11.06 -3.47
C PHE A 9 -3.77 -12.58 -3.57
N TYR A 10 -4.41 -13.05 -4.65
CA TYR A 10 -4.67 -14.48 -4.85
C TYR A 10 -3.37 -15.31 -4.86
N ARG A 11 -2.34 -14.84 -5.56
CA ARG A 11 -1.06 -15.55 -5.71
C ARG A 11 -0.28 -15.63 -4.39
N THR A 12 -0.30 -14.56 -3.61
CA THR A 12 0.34 -14.53 -2.28
C THR A 12 -0.47 -15.33 -1.27
N TYR A 13 -1.80 -15.28 -1.32
CA TYR A 13 -2.70 -16.11 -0.52
C TYR A 13 -2.42 -17.60 -0.72
N GLU A 14 -2.38 -18.06 -1.98
CA GLU A 14 -2.07 -19.47 -2.29
C GLU A 14 -0.66 -19.86 -1.82
N ALA A 15 0.31 -18.96 -1.96
CA ALA A 15 1.68 -19.22 -1.49
C ALA A 15 1.76 -19.37 0.04
N TYR A 16 1.08 -18.52 0.80
CA TYR A 16 1.02 -18.64 2.26
C TYR A 16 0.20 -19.84 2.71
N LYS A 17 -0.91 -20.14 2.02
CA LYS A 17 -1.75 -21.31 2.30
C LYS A 17 -0.98 -22.62 2.12
N LYS A 18 -0.16 -22.72 1.07
CA LYS A 18 0.72 -23.89 0.83
C LYS A 18 1.79 -24.09 1.91
N LYS A 19 2.13 -23.03 2.64
CA LYS A 19 3.09 -23.06 3.76
C LYS A 19 2.41 -23.18 5.12
N GLU A 20 1.11 -23.46 5.16
CA GLU A 20 0.30 -23.58 6.39
C GLU A 20 0.32 -22.33 7.29
N HIS A 21 0.66 -21.17 6.72
CA HIS A 21 0.59 -19.89 7.40
C HIS A 21 -0.84 -19.33 7.37
N PRO A 22 -1.19 -18.36 8.25
CA PRO A 22 -2.47 -17.67 8.20
C PRO A 22 -2.57 -16.84 6.92
N ALA A 23 -3.02 -17.50 5.84
CA ALA A 23 -2.90 -17.00 4.47
C ALA A 23 -3.66 -15.70 4.25
N LEU A 24 -4.89 -15.61 4.76
CA LEU A 24 -5.74 -14.43 4.64
C LEU A 24 -5.10 -13.20 5.30
N PHE A 25 -4.60 -13.37 6.53
CA PHE A 25 -3.93 -12.30 7.26
C PHE A 25 -2.63 -11.90 6.56
N SER A 26 -1.80 -12.88 6.22
CA SER A 26 -0.47 -12.65 5.65
C SER A 26 -0.53 -12.01 4.27
N SER A 27 -1.43 -12.46 3.39
CA SER A 27 -1.62 -11.85 2.07
C SER A 27 -2.23 -10.45 2.14
N THR A 28 -3.11 -10.20 3.12
CA THR A 28 -3.70 -8.87 3.36
C THR A 28 -2.64 -7.89 3.85
N LEU A 29 -1.80 -8.28 4.81
CA LEU A 29 -0.71 -7.43 5.30
C LEU A 29 0.35 -7.19 4.21
N TYR A 30 0.71 -8.23 3.45
CA TYR A 30 1.63 -8.09 2.32
C TYR A 30 1.15 -7.05 1.31
N LEU A 31 -0.13 -7.13 0.93
CA LEU A 31 -0.72 -6.18 0.00
C LEU A 31 -0.81 -4.77 0.61
N SER A 32 -1.13 -4.68 1.90
CA SER A 32 -1.16 -3.40 2.61
C SER A 32 0.21 -2.74 2.66
N ALA A 33 1.30 -3.52 2.80
CA ALA A 33 2.65 -3.00 2.71
C ALA A 33 2.97 -2.49 1.28
N CYS A 34 2.58 -3.23 0.25
CA CYS A 34 2.74 -2.78 -1.14
C CYS A 34 1.99 -1.46 -1.40
N ASP A 35 0.74 -1.38 -0.96
CA ASP A 35 -0.10 -0.18 -1.07
C ASP A 35 0.53 0.99 -0.29
N LEU A 36 1.03 0.76 0.92
CA LEU A 36 1.66 1.79 1.74
C LEU A 36 2.86 2.43 1.04
N PHE A 37 3.73 1.64 0.41
CA PHE A 37 4.87 2.19 -0.32
C PHE A 37 4.43 2.88 -1.60
N LEU A 38 3.50 2.29 -2.37
CA LEU A 38 2.98 2.91 -3.58
C LEU A 38 2.29 4.25 -3.32
N PHE A 39 1.58 4.38 -2.22
CA PHE A 39 0.90 5.60 -1.82
C PHE A 39 1.71 6.46 -0.84
N SER A 40 2.97 6.13 -0.56
CA SER A 40 3.83 6.91 0.34
C SER A 40 4.02 8.35 -0.12
N PHE A 41 3.85 8.60 -1.42
CA PHE A 41 3.85 9.92 -2.02
C PHE A 41 2.74 10.83 -1.44
N SER A 42 1.54 10.30 -1.18
CA SER A 42 0.42 11.09 -0.66
C SER A 42 0.63 11.45 0.81
N TYR A 43 1.16 10.50 1.59
CA TYR A 43 1.65 10.76 2.94
C TYR A 43 2.74 11.85 2.93
N GLY A 44 3.70 11.75 2.00
CA GLY A 44 4.73 12.76 1.80
C GLY A 44 4.17 14.15 1.60
N ILE A 45 3.22 14.32 0.65
CA ILE A 45 2.54 15.61 0.42
C ILE A 45 1.94 16.15 1.72
N CYS A 46 1.17 15.34 2.45
CA CYS A 46 0.53 15.79 3.68
C CYS A 46 1.55 16.27 4.72
N ILE A 47 2.65 15.54 4.91
CA ILE A 47 3.68 15.92 5.89
C ILE A 47 4.44 17.17 5.47
N TYR A 48 4.75 17.33 4.19
CA TYR A 48 5.43 18.52 3.69
C TYR A 48 4.54 19.78 3.75
N LEU A 49 3.24 19.66 3.44
CA LEU A 49 2.32 20.79 3.55
C LEU A 49 2.05 21.19 5.01
N LEU A 50 2.14 20.25 5.94
CA LEU A 50 2.02 20.46 7.38
C LEU A 50 3.38 20.67 8.05
N ASP A 51 4.43 20.98 7.29
CA ASP A 51 5.74 21.19 7.89
C ASP A 51 5.69 22.36 8.89
N GLY A 52 6.28 22.16 10.07
CA GLY A 52 6.09 23.06 11.23
C GLY A 52 5.31 22.44 12.40
N ILE A 53 4.52 21.38 12.19
CA ILE A 53 3.87 20.64 13.30
C ILE A 53 4.89 19.84 14.12
N GLU A 54 4.61 19.66 15.42
CA GLU A 54 5.45 18.85 16.30
C GLU A 54 5.63 17.41 15.78
N LYS A 55 6.82 16.84 16.00
CA LYS A 55 7.17 15.47 15.56
C LYS A 55 6.16 14.40 16.04
N LYS A 56 5.59 14.57 17.24
CA LYS A 56 4.57 13.65 17.78
C LYS A 56 3.33 13.55 16.86
N TYR A 57 2.90 14.67 16.27
CA TYR A 57 1.75 14.69 15.37
C TYR A 57 2.08 14.03 14.02
N LYS A 58 3.30 14.20 13.50
CA LYS A 58 3.75 13.49 12.29
C LYS A 58 3.68 11.97 12.45
N TYR A 59 4.03 11.47 13.64
CA TYR A 59 3.89 10.06 13.99
C TYR A 59 2.43 9.60 14.06
N TYR A 60 1.54 10.37 14.69
CA TYR A 60 0.11 10.04 14.72
C TYR A 60 -0.53 10.04 13.33
N ILE A 61 -0.17 10.99 12.47
CA ILE A 61 -0.62 11.02 11.07
C ILE A 61 -0.15 9.76 10.33
N PHE A 62 1.09 9.32 10.55
CA PHE A 62 1.59 8.07 9.96
C PHE A 62 0.80 6.86 10.45
N LEU A 63 0.57 6.74 11.76
CA LEU A 63 -0.21 5.64 12.33
C LEU A 63 -1.64 5.61 11.79
N LEU A 64 -2.28 6.77 11.67
CA LEU A 64 -3.62 6.89 11.11
C LEU A 64 -3.63 6.48 9.64
N TYR A 65 -2.67 6.96 8.86
CA TYR A 65 -2.49 6.59 7.46
C TYR A 65 -2.29 5.07 7.28
N PHE A 66 -1.37 4.47 8.05
CA PHE A 66 -1.14 3.02 8.07
C PHE A 66 -2.42 2.26 8.41
N SER A 67 -3.12 2.68 9.47
CA SER A 67 -4.36 2.04 9.93
C SER A 67 -5.45 2.07 8.86
N ILE A 68 -5.61 3.19 8.15
CA ILE A 68 -6.56 3.31 7.05
C ILE A 68 -6.22 2.33 5.92
N VAL A 69 -4.97 2.27 5.48
CA VAL A 69 -4.53 1.36 4.41
C VAL A 69 -4.83 -0.10 4.77
N VAL A 70 -4.46 -0.52 5.98
CA VAL A 70 -4.72 -1.88 6.46
C VAL A 70 -6.23 -2.15 6.55
N PHE A 71 -7.00 -1.22 7.13
CA PHE A 71 -8.45 -1.34 7.28
C PHE A 71 -9.16 -1.50 5.93
N LEU A 72 -8.78 -0.70 4.92
CA LEU A 72 -9.35 -0.80 3.57
C LEU A 72 -9.08 -2.17 2.94
N ASN A 73 -7.88 -2.73 3.13
CA ASN A 73 -7.56 -4.05 2.60
C ASN A 73 -8.25 -5.18 3.37
N ILE A 74 -8.32 -5.11 4.70
CA ILE A 74 -9.09 -6.06 5.51
C ILE A 74 -10.55 -6.06 5.05
N ASN A 75 -11.21 -4.90 4.99
CA ASN A 75 -12.62 -4.79 4.59
C ASN A 75 -12.90 -5.38 3.19
N LYS A 76 -11.91 -5.30 2.29
CA LYS A 76 -12.05 -5.86 0.95
C LYS A 76 -11.88 -7.38 0.92
N TYR A 77 -10.81 -7.90 1.54
CA TYR A 77 -10.38 -9.29 1.34
C TYR A 77 -10.87 -10.27 2.42
N TYR A 78 -11.26 -9.79 3.61
CA TYR A 78 -11.79 -10.66 4.67
C TYR A 78 -13.22 -11.15 4.42
N LYS A 79 -13.87 -10.68 3.34
CA LYS A 79 -15.19 -11.18 2.93
C LYS A 79 -15.04 -12.61 2.38
N LYS A 80 -15.60 -13.61 3.09
CA LYS A 80 -15.54 -15.03 2.69
C LYS A 80 -15.93 -15.27 1.22
N GLN A 81 -16.98 -14.58 0.75
CA GLN A 81 -17.42 -14.67 -0.64
C GLN A 81 -16.34 -14.20 -1.62
N LYS A 82 -15.66 -13.10 -1.31
CA LYS A 82 -14.60 -12.54 -2.15
C LYS A 82 -13.45 -13.53 -2.36
N ILE A 83 -13.07 -14.27 -1.33
CA ILE A 83 -12.00 -15.28 -1.44
C ILE A 83 -12.44 -16.41 -2.38
N LYS A 84 -13.66 -16.92 -2.22
CA LYS A 84 -14.21 -17.96 -3.10
C LYS A 84 -14.26 -17.50 -4.56
N ASP A 85 -14.71 -16.27 -4.79
CA ASP A 85 -14.77 -15.66 -6.12
C ASP A 85 -13.37 -15.51 -6.73
N LEU A 86 -12.35 -15.15 -5.94
CA LEU A 86 -10.98 -15.02 -6.42
C LEU A 86 -10.37 -16.38 -6.79
N ILE A 87 -10.64 -17.41 -5.98
CA ILE A 87 -10.17 -18.77 -6.27
C ILE A 87 -10.82 -19.28 -7.55
N SER A 88 -12.15 -19.17 -7.68
CA SER A 88 -12.84 -19.65 -8.90
C SER A 88 -12.38 -18.91 -10.15
N LEU A 89 -12.14 -17.59 -10.04
CA LEU A 89 -11.68 -16.76 -11.14
C LEU A 89 -10.24 -17.06 -11.58
N TYR A 90 -9.33 -17.33 -10.64
CA TYR A 90 -7.90 -17.39 -10.92
C TYR A 90 -7.29 -18.79 -10.85
N GLN A 91 -7.96 -19.82 -10.31
CA GLN A 91 -7.39 -21.17 -10.15
C GLN A 91 -6.85 -21.77 -11.46
N ASN A 92 -7.56 -21.57 -12.57
CA ASN A 92 -7.22 -22.13 -13.88
C ASN A 92 -6.51 -21.12 -14.80
N ASN A 93 -6.06 -19.99 -14.28
CA ASN A 93 -5.39 -18.98 -15.08
C ASN A 93 -4.04 -19.52 -15.61
N TYR A 94 -3.80 -19.40 -16.93
CA TYR A 94 -2.57 -19.87 -17.57
C TYR A 94 -1.31 -19.26 -16.95
N LEU A 95 -1.38 -17.99 -16.50
CA LEU A 95 -0.30 -17.29 -15.82
C LEU A 95 0.17 -18.02 -14.56
N ASN A 96 -0.69 -18.85 -13.96
CA ASN A 96 -0.32 -19.61 -12.78
C ASN A 96 0.73 -20.68 -13.04
N LYS A 97 0.78 -21.20 -14.27
CA LYS A 97 1.76 -22.19 -14.73
C LYS A 97 3.05 -21.51 -15.19
N THR A 98 2.93 -20.31 -15.74
CA THR A 98 4.07 -19.58 -16.33
C THR A 98 4.87 -18.80 -15.28
N ILE A 99 4.21 -18.15 -14.33
CA ILE A 99 4.86 -17.28 -13.34
C ILE A 99 4.99 -18.03 -12.02
N SER A 100 6.20 -18.14 -11.48
CA SER A 100 6.41 -18.75 -10.15
C SER A 100 5.82 -17.88 -9.04
N SER A 101 5.32 -18.50 -7.97
CA SER A 101 4.77 -17.79 -6.81
C SER A 101 5.78 -16.85 -6.14
N TRP A 102 7.09 -17.17 -6.20
CA TRP A 102 8.11 -16.34 -5.57
C TRP A 102 8.26 -14.97 -6.25
N VAL A 103 7.97 -14.87 -7.56
CA VAL A 103 8.01 -13.61 -8.32
C VAL A 103 7.07 -12.56 -7.71
N PHE A 104 5.93 -12.98 -7.16
CA PHE A 104 4.96 -12.06 -6.56
C PHE A 104 5.48 -11.40 -5.29
N PHE A 105 6.51 -11.95 -4.63
CA PHE A 105 7.15 -11.35 -3.46
C PHE A 105 8.16 -10.25 -3.83
N PHE A 106 8.63 -10.19 -5.08
CA PHE A 106 9.42 -9.05 -5.59
C PHE A 106 8.58 -7.80 -5.84
N ILE A 107 7.26 -7.91 -5.81
CA ILE A 107 6.39 -6.74 -5.96
C ILE A 107 6.62 -5.77 -4.81
N LEU A 108 6.79 -6.24 -3.58
CA LEU A 108 7.07 -5.39 -2.43
C LEU A 108 8.34 -4.53 -2.59
N PRO A 109 9.53 -5.08 -2.89
CA PRO A 109 10.72 -4.25 -3.10
C PRO A 109 10.56 -3.31 -4.32
N ILE A 110 9.86 -3.72 -5.37
CA ILE A 110 9.54 -2.80 -6.49
C ILE A 110 8.67 -1.64 -6.00
N CYS A 111 7.62 -1.92 -5.22
CA CYS A 111 6.77 -0.89 -4.62
C CYS A 111 7.58 0.06 -3.72
N MET A 112 8.54 -0.46 -2.95
CA MET A 112 9.45 0.36 -2.13
C MET A 112 10.29 1.31 -2.98
N VAL A 113 10.97 0.80 -4.01
CA VAL A 113 11.82 1.63 -4.90
C VAL A 113 10.99 2.71 -5.59
N VAL A 114 9.83 2.33 -6.13
CA VAL A 114 8.90 3.26 -6.79
C VAL A 114 8.37 4.29 -5.80
N GLY A 115 7.96 3.87 -4.60
CA GLY A 115 7.47 4.76 -3.55
C GLY A 115 8.51 5.80 -3.11
N ILE A 116 9.75 5.36 -2.85
CA ILE A 116 10.87 6.25 -2.50
C ILE A 116 11.15 7.22 -3.64
N GLY A 117 11.18 6.74 -4.89
CA GLY A 117 11.38 7.58 -6.07
C GLY A 117 10.34 8.70 -6.18
N PHE A 118 9.05 8.35 -6.00
CA PHE A 118 7.97 9.34 -5.99
C PHE A 118 8.06 10.30 -4.81
N HIS A 119 8.42 9.82 -3.62
CA HIS A 119 8.60 10.66 -2.44
C HIS A 119 9.69 11.73 -2.67
N ILE A 120 10.84 11.34 -3.24
CA ILE A 120 11.92 12.26 -3.59
C ILE A 120 11.43 13.29 -4.62
N LEU A 121 10.75 12.85 -5.67
CA LEU A 121 10.22 13.73 -6.71
C LEU A 121 9.27 14.79 -6.12
N ILE A 122 8.37 14.39 -5.23
CA ILE A 122 7.44 15.32 -4.56
C ILE A 122 8.17 16.29 -3.66
N SER A 123 9.16 15.84 -2.89
CA SER A 123 9.99 16.72 -2.07
C SER A 123 10.62 17.84 -2.91
N ILE A 124 11.17 17.49 -4.08
CA ILE A 124 11.75 18.47 -5.02
C ILE A 124 10.70 19.47 -5.51
N ILE A 125 9.51 19.00 -5.86
CA ILE A 125 8.42 19.86 -6.35
C ILE A 125 7.95 20.83 -5.25
N ILE A 126 7.66 20.34 -4.05
CA ILE A 126 7.19 21.17 -2.94
C ILE A 126 8.21 22.26 -2.61
N LYS A 127 9.49 21.90 -2.51
CA LYS A 127 10.59 22.86 -2.31
C LYS A 127 10.67 23.89 -3.42
N LYS A 128 10.59 23.44 -4.68
CA LYS A 128 10.64 24.34 -5.84
C LYS A 128 9.53 25.40 -5.81
N TYR A 129 8.36 25.06 -5.29
CA TYR A 129 7.21 25.97 -5.19
C TYR A 129 7.04 26.63 -3.81
N ASN A 130 7.99 26.46 -2.89
CA ASN A 130 7.90 26.96 -1.50
C ASN A 130 6.57 26.60 -0.81
N LEU A 131 6.07 25.39 -1.05
CA LEU A 131 4.81 24.90 -0.48
C LEU A 131 4.98 24.27 0.91
N GLU A 132 6.20 24.25 1.43
CA GLU A 132 6.50 23.68 2.75
C GLU A 132 5.75 24.46 3.85
N GLY A 133 5.03 23.73 4.70
CA GLY A 133 4.28 24.32 5.81
C GLY A 133 3.09 25.20 5.43
N TRP A 134 2.72 25.28 4.15
CA TRP A 134 1.65 26.18 3.69
C TRP A 134 0.32 25.95 4.42
N LEU A 135 -0.07 24.68 4.66
CA LEU A 135 -1.29 24.38 5.42
C LEU A 135 -1.15 24.76 6.90
N PHE A 136 0.03 24.54 7.49
CA PHE A 136 0.27 24.93 8.88
C PHE A 136 0.11 26.44 9.09
N PHE A 137 0.70 27.25 8.22
CA PHE A 137 0.54 28.71 8.24
C PHE A 137 -0.90 29.17 8.02
N TYR A 138 -1.65 28.48 7.17
CA TYR A 138 -3.06 28.80 6.94
C TYR A 138 -3.90 28.55 8.19
N PHE A 139 -3.75 27.38 8.82
CA PHE A 139 -4.50 27.05 10.04
C PHE A 139 -4.06 27.82 11.28
N SER A 140 -2.83 28.33 11.34
CA SER A 140 -2.37 29.16 12.47
C SER A 140 -2.90 30.60 12.43
N ASN A 141 -3.44 31.05 11.29
CA ASN A 141 -3.91 32.42 11.06
C ASN A 141 -5.44 32.54 11.02
N ILE A 142 -6.16 31.45 11.31
CA ILE A 142 -7.62 31.41 11.51
C ILE A 142 -7.89 31.27 13.00
#